data_AF-A0AAV5T4H8-F1
#
_entry.id   AF-A0AAV5T4H8-F1
#
_cell.length_a   1.000
_cell.length_b   1.000
_cell.length_c   1.000
_cell.angle_alpha   90.00
_cell.angle_beta   90.00
_cell.angle_gamma   90.00
#
_symmetry.space_group_name_H-M   'P 1'
#
loop_
_entity.id
_entity.type
_entity.pdbx_description
1 polymer ?
#
loop_
_entity_poly.entity_id
_entity_poly.type
_entity_poly.pdbx_seq_one_letter_code
_entity_poly.pdbx_strand_id
1 'polypeptide(L)'
;QAAADRLLATADLSADPCDDFYQFACGKYIRTTDLEGQKRKATFDETQYQINLDLANYFDSKNVEDLKSNTEKFQKNFLDLCVADGNKDASDPAVRKTKWTDLSEDLNADLGFPLFDVPGIRTDSKDIFTAMGSMERKFTGGPVITTFVTSDYKDSTKNALYINQPPFHLTRDYYVKPQFIDKLTAYAADIRDLLLAYSANMDLKINHKFCVGANTDRDCAQQVAEWVVSTDRSLAMASWDGPELRNYQQQYTPFTSLDALDKNFKQLSLANYVRALLQMDEDADIHQFKVVVSQPSYFVALDGMFDSHHFSLEDYTNYLAIHFLLDFSGEYGIDIPSADRMATRNMKRADTEPKFQGYITRRGQGARKIKRRPFNYKAMADSEADAIRIGCIDTLIDYMPFGPGFTYVKNRDDRNDVRAGIQTQTENIIAQFSVKLTEKCWIVKFGVHKPNFAATNLIRNYLWPEFFGDFKDFTSIDDYNKHFDIVDKPGDR
;
A
#
# COMPACT_ATOMS: atom_id res chain seq x y z
N GLN A 1 -30.65 -25.11 -2.93
CA GLN A 1 -31.51 -24.33 -2.02
C GLN A 1 -30.81 -23.08 -1.53
N ALA A 2 -29.75 -23.18 -0.71
CA ALA A 2 -29.04 -22.03 -0.14
C ALA A 2 -28.62 -20.93 -1.15
N ALA A 3 -28.13 -21.30 -2.34
CA ALA A 3 -27.77 -20.34 -3.39
C ALA A 3 -28.99 -19.55 -3.92
N ALA A 4 -30.13 -20.22 -4.10
CA ALA A 4 -31.37 -19.59 -4.54
C ALA A 4 -31.94 -18.68 -3.45
N ASP A 5 -31.87 -19.11 -2.19
CA ASP A 5 -32.31 -18.30 -1.05
C ASP A 5 -31.49 -17.02 -0.94
N ARG A 6 -30.16 -17.08 -1.17
CA ARG A 6 -29.29 -15.90 -1.20
C ARG A 6 -29.67 -14.92 -2.31
N LEU A 7 -29.97 -15.41 -3.52
CA LEU A 7 -30.41 -14.56 -4.63
C LEU A 7 -31.75 -13.86 -4.32
N LEU A 8 -32.72 -14.60 -3.77
CA LEU A 8 -34.02 -14.05 -3.39
C LEU A 8 -33.94 -13.10 -2.19
N ALA A 9 -32.93 -13.26 -1.34
CA ALA A 9 -32.69 -12.37 -0.22
C ALA A 9 -32.22 -10.98 -0.68
N THR A 10 -31.49 -10.88 -1.80
CA THR A 10 -30.88 -9.63 -2.29
C THR A 10 -31.63 -8.98 -3.45
N ALA A 11 -32.41 -9.76 -4.21
CA ALA A 11 -33.15 -9.27 -5.37
C ALA A 11 -34.39 -8.44 -4.98
N ASP A 12 -34.70 -7.45 -5.81
CA ASP A 12 -35.91 -6.65 -5.79
C ASP A 12 -36.84 -7.07 -6.94
N LEU A 13 -37.73 -8.03 -6.67
CA LEU A 13 -38.65 -8.55 -7.67
C LEU A 13 -39.74 -7.55 -8.10
N SER A 14 -39.78 -6.35 -7.50
CA SER A 14 -40.71 -5.27 -7.91
C SER A 14 -40.15 -4.38 -9.01
N ALA A 15 -38.84 -4.43 -9.28
CA ALA A 15 -38.20 -3.69 -10.35
C ALA A 15 -38.23 -4.51 -11.66
N ASP A 16 -38.43 -3.84 -12.80
CA ASP A 16 -38.36 -4.50 -14.10
C ASP A 16 -36.88 -4.73 -14.49
N PRO A 17 -36.43 -5.99 -14.68
CA PRO A 17 -35.06 -6.28 -15.09
C PRO A 17 -34.71 -5.73 -16.50
N CYS A 18 -35.69 -5.44 -17.35
CA CYS A 18 -35.48 -4.84 -18.66
C CYS A 18 -35.23 -3.32 -18.59
N ASP A 19 -35.72 -2.66 -17.53
CA ASP A 19 -35.51 -1.22 -17.31
C ASP A 19 -34.26 -0.97 -16.46
N ASP A 20 -34.12 -1.68 -15.33
CA ASP A 20 -32.97 -1.57 -14.44
C ASP A 20 -32.62 -2.94 -13.82
N PHE A 21 -31.76 -3.68 -14.51
CA PHE A 21 -31.29 -4.98 -14.03
C PHE A 21 -30.50 -4.89 -12.72
N TYR A 22 -29.84 -3.76 -12.45
CA TYR A 22 -29.06 -3.59 -11.21
C TYR A 22 -29.99 -3.43 -10.01
N GLN A 23 -31.03 -2.62 -10.16
CA GLN A 23 -32.08 -2.49 -9.14
C GLN A 23 -32.82 -3.83 -8.94
N PHE A 24 -33.17 -4.55 -10.00
CA PHE A 24 -33.78 -5.88 -9.89
C PHE A 24 -32.87 -6.87 -9.13
N ALA A 25 -31.58 -6.94 -9.47
CA ALA A 25 -30.67 -7.93 -8.89
C ALA A 25 -30.19 -7.58 -7.47
N CYS A 26 -30.06 -6.30 -7.13
CA CYS A 26 -29.39 -5.84 -5.91
C CYS A 26 -30.23 -4.88 -5.05
N GLY A 27 -31.40 -4.45 -5.52
CA GLY A 27 -32.16 -3.36 -4.91
C GLY A 27 -32.58 -3.60 -3.46
N LYS A 28 -32.88 -4.85 -3.09
CA LYS A 28 -33.19 -5.18 -1.70
C LYS A 28 -31.93 -5.12 -0.83
N TYR A 29 -30.79 -5.63 -1.31
CA TYR A 29 -29.52 -5.50 -0.60
C TYR A 29 -29.16 -4.02 -0.34
N ILE A 30 -29.25 -3.16 -1.36
CA ILE A 30 -28.94 -1.73 -1.22
C ILE A 30 -29.82 -1.05 -0.16
N ARG A 31 -31.10 -1.41 -0.08
CA ARG A 31 -32.03 -0.85 0.92
C ARG A 31 -31.80 -1.35 2.34
N THR A 32 -31.29 -2.57 2.50
CA THR A 32 -31.14 -3.21 3.82
C THR A 32 -29.73 -3.13 4.38
N THR A 33 -28.74 -2.83 3.56
CA THR A 33 -27.34 -2.79 3.98
C THR A 33 -27.03 -1.45 4.65
N ASP A 34 -26.75 -1.49 5.95
CA ASP A 34 -26.13 -0.37 6.65
C ASP A 34 -24.63 -0.35 6.35
N LEU A 35 -24.12 0.82 5.97
CA LEU A 35 -22.71 1.07 5.73
C LEU A 35 -21.93 1.21 7.04
N GLU A 36 -22.59 1.48 8.17
CA GLU A 36 -21.95 1.54 9.50
C GLU A 36 -20.73 2.48 9.54
N GLY A 37 -20.79 3.59 8.79
CA GLY A 37 -19.70 4.56 8.65
C GLY A 37 -18.69 4.26 7.53
N GLN A 38 -18.83 3.15 6.80
CA GLN A 38 -17.97 2.82 5.66
C GLN A 38 -18.30 3.63 4.42
N LYS A 39 -17.28 3.93 3.60
CA LYS A 39 -17.47 4.55 2.27
C LYS A 39 -18.03 3.57 1.22
N ARG A 40 -17.91 2.26 1.46
CA ARG A 40 -18.41 1.17 0.60
C ARG A 40 -18.47 -0.14 1.40
N LYS A 41 -19.54 -0.91 1.23
CA LYS A 41 -19.69 -2.30 1.70
C LYS A 41 -20.09 -3.17 0.51
N ALA A 42 -19.39 -4.28 0.30
CA ALA A 42 -19.69 -5.25 -0.76
C ALA A 42 -19.54 -6.68 -0.26
N THR A 43 -20.11 -7.64 -0.99
CA THR A 43 -20.05 -9.08 -0.65
C THR A 43 -18.61 -9.63 -0.58
N PHE A 44 -17.66 -9.00 -1.29
CA PHE A 44 -16.24 -9.34 -1.18
C PHE A 44 -15.67 -8.98 0.20
N ASP A 45 -16.06 -7.81 0.72
CA ASP A 45 -15.63 -7.32 2.03
C ASP A 45 -16.20 -8.25 3.13
N GLU A 46 -17.47 -8.66 3.02
CA GLU A 46 -18.11 -9.64 3.92
C GLU A 46 -17.42 -11.02 3.88
N THR A 47 -17.00 -11.47 2.70
CA THR A 47 -16.33 -12.76 2.58
C THR A 47 -14.92 -12.71 3.17
N GLN A 48 -14.19 -11.61 2.94
CA GLN A 48 -12.85 -11.42 3.52
C GLN A 48 -12.90 -11.33 5.04
N TYR A 49 -13.92 -10.68 5.61
CA TYR A 49 -14.18 -10.67 7.06
C TYR A 49 -14.22 -12.09 7.62
N GLN A 50 -15.07 -12.95 7.03
CA GLN A 50 -15.28 -14.30 7.53
C GLN A 50 -14.00 -15.14 7.42
N ILE A 51 -13.27 -15.01 6.31
CA ILE A 51 -11.98 -15.71 6.13
C ILE A 51 -10.98 -15.30 7.22
N ASN A 52 -10.86 -14.00 7.49
CA ASN A 52 -9.91 -13.51 8.51
C ASN A 52 -10.33 -13.96 9.92
N LEU A 53 -11.64 -13.95 10.22
CA LEU A 53 -12.17 -14.43 11.48
C LEU A 53 -11.94 -15.95 11.66
N ASP A 54 -12.16 -16.74 10.62
CA ASP A 54 -11.91 -18.19 10.64
C ASP A 54 -10.42 -18.49 10.85
N LEU A 55 -9.52 -17.72 10.23
CA LEU A 55 -8.08 -17.82 10.45
C LEU A 55 -7.70 -17.45 11.89
N ALA A 56 -8.24 -16.36 12.44
CA ALA A 56 -8.00 -15.97 13.82
C ALA A 56 -8.46 -17.06 14.79
N ASN A 57 -9.68 -17.57 14.61
CA ASN A 57 -10.23 -18.67 15.43
C ASN A 57 -9.39 -19.95 15.31
N TYR A 58 -8.91 -20.28 14.11
CA TYR A 58 -8.01 -21.41 13.90
C TYR A 58 -6.74 -21.27 14.76
N PHE A 59 -6.09 -20.11 14.70
CA PHE A 59 -4.88 -19.87 15.48
C PHE A 59 -5.15 -19.85 16.98
N ASP A 60 -6.22 -19.18 17.45
CA ASP A 60 -6.61 -19.15 18.86
C ASP A 60 -6.89 -20.56 19.42
N SER A 61 -7.32 -21.50 18.57
CA SER A 61 -7.58 -22.89 18.96
C SER A 61 -6.33 -23.78 19.06
N LYS A 62 -5.13 -23.25 18.80
CA LYS A 62 -3.87 -23.99 18.72
C LYS A 62 -2.81 -23.38 19.61
N ASN A 63 -1.99 -24.23 20.22
CA ASN A 63 -0.70 -23.79 20.74
C ASN A 63 0.35 -23.81 19.61
N VAL A 64 1.42 -23.04 19.78
CA VAL A 64 2.48 -22.93 18.77
C VAL A 64 3.15 -24.29 18.51
N GLU A 65 3.27 -25.12 19.55
CA GLU A 65 3.90 -26.45 19.50
C GLU A 65 3.05 -27.46 18.71
N ASP A 66 1.74 -27.23 18.60
CA ASP A 66 0.81 -28.09 17.86
C ASP A 66 0.87 -27.83 16.33
N LEU A 67 1.48 -26.72 15.92
CA LEU A 67 1.62 -26.32 14.52
C LEU A 67 2.82 -27.02 13.88
N LYS A 68 2.62 -27.57 12.67
CA LYS A 68 3.63 -28.38 11.99
C LYS A 68 4.56 -27.56 11.10
N SER A 69 4.02 -26.56 10.42
CA SER A 69 4.77 -25.67 9.53
C SER A 69 5.35 -24.50 10.32
N ASN A 70 6.60 -24.14 10.06
CA ASN A 70 7.19 -22.93 10.65
C ASN A 70 6.45 -21.67 10.18
N THR A 71 5.94 -21.67 8.95
CA THR A 71 5.06 -20.62 8.43
C THR A 71 3.82 -20.43 9.29
N GLU A 72 3.17 -21.50 9.76
CA GLU A 72 2.02 -21.36 10.68
C GLU A 72 2.44 -20.89 12.08
N LYS A 73 3.59 -21.36 12.58
CA LYS A 73 4.13 -20.89 13.88
C LYS A 73 4.41 -19.39 13.87
N PHE A 74 5.04 -18.89 12.82
CA PHE A 74 5.29 -17.45 12.65
C PHE A 74 3.99 -16.65 12.62
N GLN A 75 2.98 -17.13 11.89
CA GLN A 75 1.67 -16.48 11.86
C GLN A 75 1.01 -16.44 13.25
N LYS A 76 1.10 -17.53 14.02
CA LYS A 76 0.58 -17.59 15.40
C LYS A 76 1.33 -16.63 16.32
N ASN A 77 2.67 -16.66 16.31
CA ASN A 77 3.49 -15.77 17.14
C ASN A 77 3.23 -14.30 16.81
N PHE A 78 3.17 -13.97 15.51
CA PHE A 78 2.80 -12.62 15.07
C PHE A 78 1.40 -12.22 15.57
N LEU A 79 0.40 -13.10 15.40
CA LEU A 79 -0.97 -12.82 15.83
C LEU A 79 -1.01 -12.55 17.34
N ASP A 80 -0.33 -13.36 18.15
CA ASP A 80 -0.28 -13.18 19.61
C ASP A 80 0.36 -11.85 20.00
N LEU A 81 1.50 -11.50 19.40
CA LEU A 81 2.20 -10.23 19.65
C LEU A 81 1.33 -9.03 19.22
N CYS A 82 0.73 -9.12 18.05
CA CYS A 82 -0.13 -8.06 17.51
C CYS A 82 -1.40 -7.87 18.36
N VAL A 83 -2.05 -8.96 18.78
CA VAL A 83 -3.24 -8.90 19.65
C VAL A 83 -2.85 -8.38 21.04
N ALA A 84 -1.70 -8.78 21.58
CA ALA A 84 -1.21 -8.24 22.84
C ALA A 84 -0.92 -6.74 22.76
N ASP A 85 -0.36 -6.23 21.65
CA ASP A 85 -0.20 -4.79 21.45
C ASP A 85 -1.53 -4.07 21.25
N GLY A 86 -2.43 -4.64 20.43
CA GLY A 86 -3.75 -4.06 20.15
C GLY A 86 -4.67 -3.98 21.36
N ASN A 87 -4.46 -4.83 22.38
CA ASN A 87 -5.17 -4.77 23.66
C ASN A 87 -4.63 -3.70 24.63
N LYS A 88 -3.49 -3.05 24.33
CA LYS A 88 -2.99 -1.94 25.16
C LYS A 88 -3.89 -0.72 24.99
N ASP A 89 -4.14 -0.01 26.08
CA ASP A 89 -4.90 1.23 26.05
C ASP A 89 -4.11 2.32 25.31
N ALA A 90 -4.52 2.66 24.08
CA ALA A 90 -3.93 3.73 23.29
C ALA A 90 -4.08 5.12 23.93
N SER A 91 -4.98 5.27 24.94
CA SER A 91 -5.12 6.47 25.74
C SER A 91 -4.09 6.58 26.89
N ASP A 92 -3.29 5.54 27.13
CA ASP A 92 -2.15 5.59 28.04
C ASP A 92 -1.01 6.46 27.46
N PRO A 93 -0.57 7.55 28.14
CA PRO A 93 0.54 8.38 27.70
C PRO A 93 1.86 7.63 27.50
N ALA A 94 2.16 6.61 28.30
CA ALA A 94 3.39 5.84 28.18
C ALA A 94 3.38 5.00 26.90
N VAL A 95 2.27 4.31 26.61
CA VAL A 95 2.10 3.52 25.39
C VAL A 95 2.22 4.41 24.15
N ARG A 96 1.55 5.57 24.13
CA ARG A 96 1.70 6.51 23.01
C ARG A 96 3.13 6.99 22.84
N LYS A 97 3.78 7.38 23.94
CA LYS A 97 5.15 7.88 23.87
C LYS A 97 6.10 6.82 23.30
N THR A 98 6.01 5.57 23.74
CA THR A 98 6.81 4.47 23.17
C THR A 98 6.58 4.34 21.67
N LYS A 99 5.33 4.31 21.19
CA LYS A 99 5.03 4.20 19.75
C LYS A 99 5.62 5.35 18.94
N TRP A 100 5.54 6.58 19.45
CA TRP A 100 6.17 7.75 18.81
C TRP A 100 7.70 7.70 18.86
N THR A 101 8.28 7.19 19.95
CA THR A 101 9.72 6.99 20.08
C THR A 101 10.21 6.00 19.03
N ASP A 102 9.60 4.81 18.92
CA ASP A 102 9.97 3.79 17.94
C ASP A 102 9.91 4.36 16.51
N LEU A 103 8.80 5.03 16.15
CA LEU A 103 8.65 5.67 14.83
C LEU A 103 9.71 6.76 14.59
N SER A 104 10.03 7.54 15.62
CA SER A 104 11.02 8.61 15.51
C SER A 104 12.45 8.08 15.39
N GLU A 105 12.78 6.97 16.04
CA GLU A 105 14.09 6.32 15.91
C GLU A 105 14.30 5.86 14.46
N ASP A 106 13.29 5.23 13.86
CA ASP A 106 13.33 4.79 12.47
C ASP A 106 13.42 5.95 11.47
N LEU A 107 12.68 7.03 11.69
CA LEU A 107 12.81 8.26 10.89
C LEU A 107 14.23 8.84 10.96
N ASN A 108 14.76 8.96 12.18
CA ASN A 108 16.01 9.67 12.43
C ASN A 108 17.25 8.84 12.08
N ALA A 109 17.11 7.51 11.96
CA ALA A 109 18.19 6.63 11.54
C ALA A 109 18.74 6.99 10.15
N ASP A 110 17.88 7.46 9.24
CA ASP A 110 18.27 7.84 7.89
C ASP A 110 18.06 9.34 7.60
N LEU A 111 17.02 10.00 8.08
CA LEU A 111 16.66 11.32 7.55
C LEU A 111 16.96 12.48 8.51
N GLY A 112 16.57 12.32 9.77
CA GLY A 112 16.44 13.40 10.74
C GLY A 112 15.17 14.23 10.51
N PHE A 113 15.00 15.30 11.29
CA PHE A 113 13.81 16.15 11.19
C PHE A 113 14.13 17.62 11.55
N PRO A 114 14.69 18.40 10.60
CA PRO A 114 15.14 19.77 10.84
C PRO A 114 14.08 20.73 11.40
N LEU A 115 12.80 20.52 11.05
CA LEU A 115 11.66 21.27 11.59
C LEU A 115 11.57 21.19 13.12
N PHE A 116 12.14 20.16 13.73
CA PHE A 116 12.20 19.97 15.18
C PHE A 116 13.62 20.05 15.76
N ASP A 117 14.53 20.72 15.03
CA ASP A 117 15.97 20.83 15.36
C ASP A 117 16.67 19.46 15.52
N VAL A 118 16.09 18.40 14.95
CA VAL A 118 16.74 17.09 14.86
C VAL A 118 17.61 17.10 13.61
N PRO A 119 18.95 17.07 13.75
CA PRO A 119 19.85 17.25 12.63
C PRO A 119 19.66 16.14 11.59
N GLY A 120 19.51 16.52 10.32
CA GLY A 120 19.53 15.58 9.21
C GLY A 120 20.95 15.20 8.80
N ILE A 121 21.12 14.04 8.18
CA ILE A 121 22.42 13.55 7.67
C ILE A 121 22.70 14.13 6.27
N ARG A 122 22.16 15.31 5.92
CA ARG A 122 22.01 15.75 4.52
C ARG A 122 22.78 17.04 4.26
N THR A 123 23.91 16.93 3.56
CA THR A 123 24.75 18.07 3.16
C THR A 123 24.56 18.46 1.69
N ASP A 124 24.14 17.52 0.84
CA ASP A 124 23.89 17.74 -0.58
C ASP A 124 22.74 16.84 -1.15
N SER A 125 22.49 16.94 -2.46
CA SER A 125 21.50 16.10 -3.16
C SER A 125 21.85 14.60 -3.10
N LYS A 126 23.14 14.23 -3.17
CA LYS A 126 23.56 12.82 -3.10
C LYS A 126 23.13 12.19 -1.78
N ASP A 127 23.31 12.89 -0.66
CA ASP A 127 22.93 12.38 0.65
C ASP A 127 21.40 12.14 0.74
N ILE A 128 20.60 13.06 0.19
CA ILE A 128 19.13 12.96 0.20
C ILE A 128 18.63 11.76 -0.61
N PHE A 129 19.13 11.59 -1.83
CA PHE A 129 18.69 10.49 -2.69
C PHE A 129 19.20 9.13 -2.17
N THR A 130 20.37 9.09 -1.55
CA THR A 130 20.86 7.92 -0.80
C THR A 130 19.91 7.59 0.35
N ALA A 131 19.48 8.58 1.14
CA ALA A 131 18.45 8.42 2.17
C ALA A 131 17.19 7.77 1.62
N MET A 132 16.65 8.34 0.53
CA MET A 132 15.41 7.89 -0.08
C MET A 132 15.51 6.44 -0.55
N GLY A 133 16.65 6.03 -1.12
CA GLY A 133 16.87 4.65 -1.56
C GLY A 133 16.96 3.68 -0.38
N SER A 134 17.72 4.04 0.66
CA SER A 134 17.82 3.25 1.90
C SER A 134 16.48 3.13 2.61
N MET A 135 15.74 4.23 2.70
CA MET A 135 14.41 4.27 3.31
C MET A 135 13.43 3.43 2.51
N GLU A 136 13.31 3.57 1.19
CA GLU A 136 12.36 2.76 0.38
C GLU A 136 12.67 1.25 0.44
N ARG A 137 13.93 0.89 0.69
CA ARG A 137 14.33 -0.49 0.94
C ARG A 137 13.85 -1.00 2.31
N LYS A 138 13.96 -0.18 3.36
CA LYS A 138 13.57 -0.54 4.75
C LYS A 138 12.06 -0.43 4.96
N PHE A 139 11.49 0.67 4.52
CA PHE A 139 10.13 1.13 4.72
C PHE A 139 9.49 1.28 3.34
N THR A 140 8.45 0.51 3.04
CA THR A 140 7.96 0.39 1.67
C THR A 140 7.44 1.71 1.09
N GLY A 141 8.01 2.17 -0.02
CA GLY A 141 7.54 3.33 -0.79
C GLY A 141 8.37 4.59 -0.60
N GLY A 142 7.97 5.67 -1.28
CA GLY A 142 8.64 6.97 -1.20
C GLY A 142 7.69 8.09 -1.66
N PRO A 143 7.75 9.28 -1.04
CA PRO A 143 6.78 10.35 -1.27
C PRO A 143 6.99 11.12 -2.58
N VAL A 144 8.17 11.02 -3.18
CA VAL A 144 8.54 11.73 -4.43
C VAL A 144 8.90 10.77 -5.55
N ILE A 145 9.43 9.60 -5.20
CA ILE A 145 9.86 8.57 -6.14
C ILE A 145 9.39 7.25 -5.59
N THR A 146 9.06 6.33 -6.48
CA THR A 146 8.93 4.95 -6.07
C THR A 146 9.42 3.96 -7.09
N THR A 147 9.90 2.83 -6.58
CA THR A 147 10.42 1.73 -7.36
C THR A 147 9.72 0.40 -7.15
N PHE A 148 9.78 -0.42 -8.19
CA PHE A 148 9.50 -1.84 -8.10
C PHE A 148 10.33 -2.59 -9.12
N VAL A 149 10.62 -3.85 -8.80
CA VAL A 149 11.20 -4.81 -9.73
C VAL A 149 10.08 -5.65 -10.33
N THR A 150 10.03 -5.72 -11.65
CA THR A 150 9.11 -6.62 -12.38
C THR A 150 9.76 -7.08 -13.68
N SER A 151 9.10 -7.96 -14.41
CA SER A 151 9.48 -8.38 -15.75
C SER A 151 9.76 -7.19 -16.68
N ASP A 152 10.86 -7.24 -17.44
CA ASP A 152 11.15 -6.25 -18.47
C ASP A 152 10.08 -6.34 -19.57
N TYR A 153 9.34 -5.25 -19.82
CA TYR A 153 8.23 -5.25 -20.77
C TYR A 153 8.64 -5.53 -22.22
N LYS A 154 9.93 -5.43 -22.55
CA LYS A 154 10.47 -5.84 -23.86
C LYS A 154 11.19 -7.18 -23.84
N ASP A 155 11.49 -7.74 -22.67
CA ASP A 155 12.15 -9.04 -22.51
C ASP A 155 11.62 -9.74 -21.25
N SER A 156 10.55 -10.52 -21.40
CA SER A 156 9.88 -11.14 -20.26
C SER A 156 10.70 -12.22 -19.56
N THR A 157 11.87 -12.59 -20.09
CA THR A 157 12.81 -13.54 -19.47
C THR A 157 13.70 -12.91 -18.41
N LYS A 158 13.70 -11.56 -18.33
CA LYS A 158 14.51 -10.78 -17.39
C LYS A 158 13.62 -9.88 -16.53
N ASN A 159 14.18 -9.45 -15.42
CA ASN A 159 13.62 -8.39 -14.61
C ASN A 159 14.29 -7.05 -14.92
N ALA A 160 13.56 -5.97 -14.67
CA ALA A 160 14.06 -4.61 -14.68
C ALA A 160 13.56 -3.86 -13.43
N LEU A 161 14.34 -2.88 -12.98
CA LEU A 161 13.93 -1.94 -11.95
C LEU A 161 13.17 -0.79 -12.61
N TYR A 162 11.95 -0.52 -12.19
CA TYR A 162 11.16 0.61 -12.69
C TYR A 162 11.15 1.71 -11.65
N ILE A 163 11.52 2.93 -12.04
CA ILE A 163 11.42 4.15 -11.24
C ILE A 163 10.22 4.95 -11.75
N ASN A 164 9.31 5.32 -10.85
CA ASN A 164 8.00 5.87 -11.19
C ASN A 164 7.73 7.15 -10.38
N GLN A 165 6.77 7.93 -10.86
CA GLN A 165 6.14 8.98 -10.05
C GLN A 165 5.56 8.39 -8.76
N PRO A 166 5.44 9.18 -7.68
CA PRO A 166 4.99 8.68 -6.40
C PRO A 166 3.48 8.45 -6.43
N PRO A 167 2.97 7.55 -5.57
CA PRO A 167 1.57 7.60 -5.21
C PRO A 167 1.34 8.77 -4.25
N PHE A 168 0.29 9.54 -4.45
CA PHE A 168 -0.08 10.62 -3.53
C PHE A 168 -1.03 10.10 -2.43
N HIS A 169 -1.10 10.83 -1.31
CA HIS A 169 -2.05 10.55 -0.23
C HIS A 169 -3.50 10.63 -0.69
N LEU A 170 -3.82 11.64 -1.52
CA LEU A 170 -5.07 11.73 -2.24
C LEU A 170 -4.89 11.27 -3.70
N THR A 171 -5.98 10.95 -4.41
CA THR A 171 -5.87 10.74 -5.86
C THR A 171 -5.47 12.05 -6.54
N ARG A 172 -4.63 12.02 -7.59
CA ARG A 172 -4.17 13.20 -8.35
C ARG A 172 -5.26 14.24 -8.60
N ASP A 173 -6.45 13.78 -8.98
CA ASP A 173 -7.63 14.61 -9.23
C ASP A 173 -7.99 15.56 -8.08
N TYR A 174 -7.81 15.16 -6.82
CA TYR A 174 -8.07 16.00 -5.65
C TYR A 174 -7.11 17.20 -5.57
N TYR A 175 -5.88 17.08 -6.09
CA TYR A 175 -4.90 18.17 -6.08
C TYR A 175 -5.09 19.12 -7.26
N VAL A 176 -5.46 18.59 -8.43
CA VAL A 176 -5.47 19.36 -9.69
C VAL A 176 -6.83 19.98 -10.02
N LYS A 177 -7.94 19.42 -9.53
CA LYS A 177 -9.29 19.89 -9.89
C LYS A 177 -9.86 20.86 -8.83
N PRO A 178 -10.35 22.06 -9.23
CA PRO A 178 -10.77 23.10 -8.29
C PRO A 178 -11.88 22.71 -7.30
N GLN A 179 -12.75 21.77 -7.64
CA GLN A 179 -13.88 21.36 -6.79
C GLN A 179 -13.47 20.63 -5.50
N PHE A 180 -12.19 20.28 -5.34
CA PHE A 180 -11.68 19.52 -4.19
C PHE A 180 -10.84 20.37 -3.22
N ILE A 181 -10.92 21.71 -3.32
CA ILE A 181 -10.20 22.61 -2.41
C ILE A 181 -10.55 22.32 -0.94
N ASP A 182 -11.80 21.98 -0.63
CA ASP A 182 -12.22 21.59 0.72
C ASP A 182 -11.44 20.37 1.25
N LYS A 183 -11.14 19.41 0.38
CA LYS A 183 -10.36 18.21 0.72
C LYS A 183 -8.90 18.55 0.96
N LEU A 184 -8.33 19.47 0.19
CA LEU A 184 -6.95 19.94 0.39
C LEU A 184 -6.81 20.72 1.69
N THR A 185 -7.80 21.55 2.04
CA THR A 185 -7.83 22.24 3.34
C THR A 185 -7.94 21.26 4.51
N ALA A 186 -8.79 20.23 4.39
CA ALA A 186 -8.89 19.18 5.41
C ALA A 186 -7.57 18.38 5.54
N TYR A 187 -6.93 18.04 4.43
CA TYR A 187 -5.64 17.35 4.43
C TYR A 187 -4.52 18.18 5.08
N ALA A 188 -4.47 19.50 4.82
CA ALA A 188 -3.55 20.39 5.55
C ALA A 188 -3.83 20.41 7.06
N ALA A 189 -5.09 20.43 7.47
CA ALA A 189 -5.44 20.35 8.89
C ALA A 189 -4.97 19.02 9.53
N ASP A 190 -5.08 17.90 8.80
CA ASP A 190 -4.61 16.61 9.28
C ASP A 190 -3.07 16.57 9.43
N ILE A 191 -2.31 17.17 8.50
CA ILE A 191 -0.84 17.29 8.61
C ILE A 191 -0.45 18.17 9.81
N ARG A 192 -1.15 19.30 10.01
CA ARG A 192 -0.91 20.15 11.19
C ARG A 192 -1.14 19.36 12.48
N ASP A 193 -2.24 18.62 12.56
CA ASP A 193 -2.59 17.82 13.73
C ASP A 193 -1.52 16.74 14.01
N LEU A 194 -0.99 16.10 12.95
CA LEU A 194 0.14 15.17 13.04
C LEU A 194 1.39 15.84 13.62
N LEU A 195 1.78 17.01 13.11
CA LEU A 195 2.97 17.74 13.58
C LEU A 195 2.87 18.12 15.06
N LEU A 196 1.68 18.57 15.50
CA LEU A 196 1.43 18.91 16.89
C LEU A 196 1.44 17.67 17.80
N ALA A 197 0.90 16.54 17.31
CA ALA A 197 0.96 15.28 18.03
C ALA A 197 2.40 14.77 18.19
N TYR A 198 3.21 14.85 17.14
CA TYR A 198 4.64 14.51 17.19
C TYR A 198 5.38 15.41 18.20
N SER A 199 5.21 16.73 18.09
CA SER A 199 5.77 17.73 19.02
C SER A 199 5.46 17.38 20.48
N ALA A 200 4.20 17.09 20.79
CA ALA A 200 3.76 16.84 22.16
C ALA A 200 4.25 15.51 22.74
N ASN A 201 4.32 14.44 21.95
CA ASN A 201 4.73 13.11 22.44
C ASN A 201 6.26 12.96 22.50
N MET A 202 6.98 13.66 21.62
CA MET A 202 8.46 13.65 21.60
C MET A 202 9.09 14.72 22.48
N ASP A 203 8.29 15.62 23.07
CA ASP A 203 8.78 16.79 23.84
C ASP A 203 9.71 17.70 23.01
N LEU A 204 9.35 17.90 21.74
CA LEU A 204 10.09 18.70 20.77
C LEU A 204 9.33 19.98 20.42
N LYS A 205 10.06 21.05 20.11
CA LYS A 205 9.48 22.33 19.65
C LYS A 205 9.65 22.49 18.16
N ILE A 206 8.63 23.07 17.53
CA ILE A 206 8.72 23.40 16.11
C ILE A 206 9.67 24.58 15.96
N ASN A 207 10.65 24.44 15.07
CA ASN A 207 11.56 25.51 14.70
C ASN A 207 10.83 26.54 13.84
N HIS A 208 10.54 27.71 14.41
CA HIS A 208 9.79 28.78 13.73
C HIS A 208 10.61 29.48 12.62
N LYS A 209 11.88 29.13 12.37
CA LYS A 209 12.63 29.66 11.21
C LYS A 209 11.93 29.39 9.88
N PHE A 210 11.25 28.25 9.77
CA PHE A 210 10.46 27.92 8.59
C PHE A 210 9.22 28.83 8.44
N CYS A 211 8.66 29.30 9.56
CA CYS A 211 7.34 29.93 9.62
C CYS A 211 7.45 31.43 9.87
N VAL A 212 7.40 32.21 8.79
CA VAL A 212 7.50 33.68 8.90
C VAL A 212 6.28 34.25 9.62
N GLY A 213 6.51 34.93 10.75
CA GLY A 213 5.47 35.63 11.51
C GLY A 213 4.53 34.74 12.33
N ALA A 214 4.80 33.43 12.44
CA ALA A 214 4.07 32.55 13.36
C ALA A 214 4.47 32.85 14.82
N ASN A 215 3.48 33.00 15.69
CA ASN A 215 3.72 33.27 17.13
C ASN A 215 3.52 32.02 17.99
N THR A 216 2.98 30.95 17.42
CA THR A 216 2.67 29.70 18.12
C THR A 216 3.07 28.49 17.27
N ASP A 217 3.36 27.37 17.92
CA ASP A 217 3.62 26.08 17.25
C ASP A 217 2.45 25.67 16.34
N ARG A 218 1.21 26.00 16.73
CA ARG A 218 0.01 25.72 15.93
C ARG A 218 -0.03 26.53 14.63
N ASP A 219 0.29 27.82 14.69
CA ASP A 219 0.31 28.67 13.50
C ASP A 219 1.45 28.24 12.56
N CYS A 220 2.60 27.88 13.12
CA CYS A 220 3.73 27.39 12.34
C CYS A 220 3.40 26.03 11.69
N ALA A 221 2.85 25.08 12.44
CA ALA A 221 2.41 23.79 11.90
C ALA A 221 1.37 23.94 10.77
N GLN A 222 0.48 24.94 10.86
CA GLN A 222 -0.48 25.24 9.79
C GLN A 222 0.22 25.74 8.52
N GLN A 223 1.18 26.67 8.64
CA GLN A 223 1.96 27.15 7.48
C GLN A 223 2.77 26.02 6.83
N VAL A 224 3.42 25.17 7.64
CA VAL A 224 4.13 23.99 7.14
C VAL A 224 3.17 23.06 6.40
N ALA A 225 2.00 22.77 6.97
CA ALA A 225 1.02 21.89 6.34
C ALA A 225 0.52 22.42 5.01
N GLU A 226 0.20 23.72 4.91
CA GLU A 226 -0.20 24.37 3.66
C GLU A 226 0.90 24.30 2.60
N TRP A 227 2.15 24.50 3.01
CA TRP A 227 3.31 24.34 2.15
C TRP A 227 3.46 22.89 1.65
N VAL A 228 3.32 21.87 2.51
CA VAL A 228 3.34 20.46 2.10
C VAL A 228 2.25 20.18 1.06
N VAL A 229 1.02 20.63 1.29
CA VAL A 229 -0.10 20.42 0.35
C VAL A 229 0.15 21.14 -0.99
N SER A 230 0.76 22.32 -0.97
CA SER A 230 1.16 23.05 -2.18
C SER A 230 2.25 22.31 -2.97
N THR A 231 3.22 21.72 -2.27
CA THR A 231 4.28 20.88 -2.85
C THR A 231 3.69 19.62 -3.48
N ASP A 232 2.84 18.89 -2.74
CA ASP A 232 2.07 17.74 -3.23
C ASP A 232 1.30 18.11 -4.51
N ARG A 233 0.65 19.28 -4.53
CA ARG A 233 -0.09 19.76 -5.69
C ARG A 233 0.81 20.03 -6.90
N SER A 234 1.99 20.60 -6.70
CA SER A 234 2.96 20.86 -7.77
C SER A 234 3.48 19.56 -8.38
N LEU A 235 3.82 18.58 -7.54
CA LEU A 235 4.19 17.23 -7.98
C LEU A 235 3.02 16.53 -8.70
N ALA A 236 1.80 16.65 -8.19
CA ALA A 236 0.61 16.07 -8.80
C ALA A 236 0.34 16.67 -10.19
N MET A 237 0.51 17.99 -10.35
CA MET A 237 0.37 18.66 -11.65
C MET A 237 1.41 18.17 -12.67
N ALA A 238 2.65 17.90 -12.25
CA ALA A 238 3.71 17.33 -13.09
C ALA A 238 3.51 15.84 -13.40
N SER A 239 2.78 15.12 -12.56
CA SER A 239 2.55 13.68 -12.67
C SER A 239 1.56 13.33 -13.80
N TRP A 240 1.72 12.12 -14.36
CA TRP A 240 0.78 11.58 -15.33
C TRP A 240 -0.56 11.24 -14.68
N ASP A 241 -1.57 11.40 -15.51
CA ASP A 241 -2.98 11.15 -15.26
C ASP A 241 -3.28 9.64 -15.44
N GLY A 242 -4.40 9.16 -14.87
CA GLY A 242 -4.78 7.76 -14.84
C GLY A 242 -4.80 7.07 -16.20
N PRO A 243 -5.46 7.62 -17.25
CA PRO A 243 -5.46 7.06 -18.59
C PRO A 243 -4.05 6.96 -19.20
N GLU A 244 -3.19 7.96 -19.04
CA GLU A 244 -1.80 7.96 -19.52
C GLU A 244 -1.00 6.84 -18.85
N LEU A 245 -1.20 6.61 -17.55
CA LEU A 245 -0.60 5.50 -16.81
C LEU A 245 -1.06 4.10 -17.28
N ARG A 246 -2.03 3.99 -18.20
CA ARG A 246 -2.38 2.72 -18.86
C ARG A 246 -1.62 2.49 -20.17
N ASN A 247 -0.88 3.49 -20.65
CA ASN A 247 -0.06 3.36 -21.85
C ASN A 247 1.34 2.82 -21.52
N TYR A 248 1.44 1.49 -21.37
CA TYR A 248 2.71 0.83 -21.00
C TYR A 248 3.85 1.07 -22.01
N GLN A 249 3.52 1.28 -23.28
CA GLN A 249 4.54 1.53 -24.31
C GLN A 249 5.28 2.85 -24.06
N GLN A 250 4.56 3.89 -23.64
CA GLN A 250 5.14 5.20 -23.33
C GLN A 250 5.86 5.22 -21.98
N GLN A 251 5.64 4.21 -21.14
CA GLN A 251 6.31 4.07 -19.84
C GLN A 251 7.69 3.40 -19.94
N TYR A 252 8.17 3.08 -21.14
CA TYR A 252 9.41 2.32 -21.30
C TYR A 252 10.57 3.21 -21.74
N THR A 253 11.24 3.86 -20.77
CA THR A 253 12.48 4.64 -20.99
C THR A 253 13.64 3.97 -20.27
N PRO A 254 14.33 3.01 -20.90
CA PRO A 254 15.37 2.20 -20.25
C PRO A 254 16.74 2.88 -20.23
N PHE A 255 17.47 2.63 -19.15
CA PHE A 255 18.87 2.98 -18.94
C PHE A 255 19.63 1.70 -18.58
N THR A 256 20.83 1.58 -19.15
CA THR A 256 21.76 0.45 -18.95
C THR A 256 23.04 0.88 -18.23
N SER A 257 23.06 2.11 -17.71
CA SER A 257 24.14 2.65 -16.89
C SER A 257 23.55 3.74 -16.00
N LEU A 258 24.00 3.78 -14.75
CA LEU A 258 23.64 4.79 -13.77
C LEU A 258 24.19 6.17 -14.14
N ASP A 259 25.36 6.23 -14.78
CA ASP A 259 25.94 7.50 -15.27
C ASP A 259 25.06 8.13 -16.35
N ALA A 260 24.47 7.31 -17.22
CA ALA A 260 23.53 7.77 -18.23
C ALA A 260 22.22 8.28 -17.61
N LEU A 261 21.81 7.70 -16.47
CA LEU A 261 20.63 8.14 -15.73
C LEU A 261 20.84 9.54 -15.13
N ASP A 262 21.93 9.75 -14.40
CA ASP A 262 22.25 11.05 -13.77
C ASP A 262 22.57 12.13 -14.82
N LYS A 263 23.14 11.76 -15.98
CA LYS A 263 23.36 12.71 -17.08
C LYS A 263 22.04 13.30 -17.61
N ASN A 264 20.97 12.52 -17.56
CA ASN A 264 19.65 12.90 -18.06
C ASN A 264 18.81 13.65 -17.00
N PHE A 265 19.10 13.45 -15.71
CA PHE A 265 18.45 14.10 -14.57
C PHE A 265 19.51 14.60 -13.60
N LYS A 266 20.12 15.75 -13.90
CA LYS A 266 21.39 16.19 -13.29
C LYS A 266 21.27 16.57 -11.83
N GLN A 267 20.09 17.03 -11.41
CA GLN A 267 19.83 17.44 -10.04
C GLN A 267 19.30 16.28 -9.19
N LEU A 268 18.74 15.26 -9.84
CA LEU A 268 18.26 14.05 -9.20
C LEU A 268 19.41 13.04 -9.13
N SER A 269 19.97 12.82 -7.95
CA SER A 269 21.03 11.83 -7.71
C SER A 269 20.50 10.39 -7.78
N LEU A 270 19.87 10.02 -8.90
CA LEU A 270 19.14 8.77 -9.08
C LEU A 270 20.06 7.55 -9.07
N ALA A 271 21.32 7.68 -9.53
CA ALA A 271 22.33 6.64 -9.39
C ALA A 271 22.53 6.26 -7.91
N ASN A 272 22.70 7.26 -7.04
CA ASN A 272 22.90 7.04 -5.61
C ASN A 272 21.66 6.45 -4.94
N TYR A 273 20.47 6.91 -5.34
CA TYR A 273 19.21 6.31 -4.93
C TYR A 273 19.13 4.82 -5.31
N VAL A 274 19.46 4.45 -6.56
CA VAL A 274 19.44 3.04 -7.01
C VAL A 274 20.47 2.21 -6.26
N ARG A 275 21.70 2.73 -6.05
CA ARG A 275 22.74 2.02 -5.29
C ARG A 275 22.31 1.76 -3.86
N ALA A 276 21.77 2.76 -3.17
CA ALA A 276 21.27 2.62 -1.80
C ALA A 276 20.10 1.62 -1.72
N LEU A 277 19.13 1.73 -2.64
CA LEU A 277 17.97 0.84 -2.71
C LEU A 277 18.37 -0.63 -2.89
N LEU A 278 19.37 -0.90 -3.75
CA LEU A 278 19.82 -2.25 -4.09
C LEU A 278 21.02 -2.72 -3.25
N GLN A 279 21.51 -1.91 -2.31
CA GLN A 279 22.73 -2.15 -1.52
C GLN A 279 23.95 -2.47 -2.39
N MET A 280 24.13 -1.68 -3.46
CA MET A 280 25.28 -1.77 -4.33
C MET A 280 26.46 -0.98 -3.74
N ASP A 281 27.69 -1.39 -4.09
CA ASP A 281 28.89 -0.62 -3.77
C ASP A 281 28.84 0.78 -4.41
N GLU A 282 29.54 1.75 -3.81
CA GLU A 282 29.44 3.19 -4.17
C GLU A 282 29.71 3.48 -5.65
N ASP A 283 30.64 2.73 -6.26
CA ASP A 283 31.04 2.89 -7.67
C ASP A 283 30.44 1.82 -8.60
N ALA A 284 29.56 0.95 -8.09
CA ALA A 284 28.96 -0.10 -8.90
C ALA A 284 27.97 0.49 -9.94
N ASP A 285 27.91 -0.15 -11.10
CA ASP A 285 27.00 0.19 -12.20
C ASP A 285 26.11 -1.02 -12.59
N ILE A 286 25.04 -0.74 -13.33
CA ILE A 286 23.98 -1.69 -13.71
C ILE A 286 24.28 -2.42 -15.03
N HIS A 287 25.12 -3.45 -14.98
CA HIS A 287 25.47 -4.20 -16.20
C HIS A 287 24.54 -5.38 -16.53
N GLN A 288 23.82 -5.91 -15.52
CA GLN A 288 23.05 -7.15 -15.65
C GLN A 288 21.54 -6.93 -15.81
N PHE A 289 21.06 -5.73 -15.48
CA PHE A 289 19.64 -5.37 -15.55
C PHE A 289 19.51 -3.92 -15.99
N LYS A 290 18.26 -3.52 -16.29
CA LYS A 290 17.94 -2.16 -16.72
C LYS A 290 17.21 -1.42 -15.60
N VAL A 291 17.43 -0.10 -15.58
CA VAL A 291 16.58 0.84 -14.85
C VAL A 291 15.66 1.51 -15.86
N VAL A 292 14.35 1.43 -15.67
CA VAL A 292 13.34 2.00 -16.57
C VAL A 292 12.68 3.18 -15.86
N VAL A 293 12.79 4.36 -16.44
CA VAL A 293 12.07 5.56 -15.95
C VAL A 293 10.69 5.60 -16.60
N SER A 294 9.66 5.39 -15.79
CA SER A 294 8.30 5.17 -16.29
C SER A 294 7.58 6.44 -16.75
N GLN A 295 7.89 7.61 -16.16
CA GLN A 295 7.28 8.88 -16.55
C GLN A 295 8.35 9.96 -16.73
N PRO A 296 9.14 9.96 -17.82
CA PRO A 296 10.26 10.88 -17.99
C PRO A 296 9.88 12.35 -17.81
N SER A 297 8.69 12.78 -18.24
CA SER A 297 8.25 14.17 -18.08
C SER A 297 8.07 14.57 -16.62
N TYR A 298 7.64 13.65 -15.74
CA TYR A 298 7.57 13.89 -14.31
C TYR A 298 8.98 14.10 -13.73
N PHE A 299 9.93 13.24 -14.10
CA PHE A 299 11.31 13.36 -13.62
C PHE A 299 12.02 14.60 -14.16
N VAL A 300 11.74 15.03 -15.40
CA VAL A 300 12.24 16.31 -15.93
C VAL A 300 11.67 17.50 -15.14
N ALA A 301 10.37 17.47 -14.81
CA ALA A 301 9.77 18.53 -14.01
C ALA A 301 10.33 18.55 -12.57
N LEU A 302 10.53 17.38 -11.97
CA LEU A 302 11.16 17.23 -10.67
C LEU A 302 12.61 17.75 -10.68
N ASP A 303 13.41 17.38 -11.68
CA ASP A 303 14.77 17.87 -11.89
C ASP A 303 14.80 19.41 -11.95
N GLY A 304 13.87 20.03 -12.68
CA GLY A 304 13.72 21.48 -12.74
C GLY A 304 13.28 22.15 -11.42
N MET A 305 12.52 21.46 -10.57
CA MET A 305 12.17 21.96 -9.23
C MET A 305 13.40 22.03 -8.31
N PHE A 306 14.31 21.06 -8.42
CA PHE A 306 15.60 21.10 -7.71
C PHE A 306 16.55 22.14 -8.31
N ASP A 307 16.61 22.26 -9.64
CA ASP A 307 17.48 23.23 -10.34
C ASP A 307 17.14 24.68 -9.99
N SER A 308 15.85 24.99 -9.89
CA SER A 308 15.37 26.34 -9.56
C SER A 308 15.51 26.72 -8.08
N HIS A 309 16.07 25.85 -7.24
CA HIS A 309 16.11 25.99 -5.79
C HIS A 309 14.72 26.30 -5.20
N HIS A 310 13.68 25.72 -5.79
CA HIS A 310 12.30 25.89 -5.33
C HIS A 310 12.12 25.33 -3.89
N PHE A 311 13.02 24.45 -3.47
CA PHE A 311 13.15 23.93 -2.11
C PHE A 311 14.60 23.99 -1.67
N SER A 312 14.86 24.39 -0.43
CA SER A 312 16.16 24.11 0.20
C SER A 312 16.27 22.61 0.50
N LEU A 313 17.50 22.11 0.66
CA LEU A 313 17.74 20.73 1.08
C LEU A 313 17.08 20.42 2.44
N GLU A 314 17.04 21.42 3.32
CA GLU A 314 16.38 21.34 4.62
C GLU A 314 14.85 21.22 4.47
N ASP A 315 14.23 22.04 3.62
CA ASP A 315 12.80 21.96 3.34
C ASP A 315 12.45 20.59 2.75
N TYR A 316 13.23 20.12 1.78
CA TYR A 316 12.98 18.80 1.19
C TYR A 316 13.14 17.67 2.23
N THR A 317 14.10 17.78 3.14
CA THR A 317 14.25 16.83 4.26
C THR A 317 13.02 16.85 5.16
N ASN A 318 12.49 18.04 5.49
CA ASN A 318 11.23 18.18 6.24
C ASN A 318 10.04 17.56 5.49
N TYR A 319 9.94 17.76 4.18
CA TYR A 319 8.91 17.16 3.34
C TYR A 319 8.95 15.63 3.43
N LEU A 320 10.14 15.04 3.25
CA LEU A 320 10.33 13.59 3.35
C LEU A 320 9.97 13.07 4.75
N ALA A 321 10.36 13.78 5.81
CA ALA A 321 10.10 13.40 7.19
C ALA A 321 8.61 13.44 7.53
N ILE A 322 7.90 14.48 7.09
CA ILE A 322 6.45 14.60 7.27
C ILE A 322 5.73 13.46 6.56
N HIS A 323 6.10 13.17 5.31
CA HIS A 323 5.50 12.06 4.57
C HIS A 323 5.80 10.70 5.20
N PHE A 324 6.99 10.50 5.77
CA PHE A 324 7.29 9.31 6.55
C PHE A 324 6.33 9.17 7.74
N LEU A 325 6.11 10.24 8.51
CA LEU A 325 5.13 10.20 9.61
C LEU A 325 3.69 9.94 9.13
N LEU A 326 3.29 10.51 7.99
CA LEU A 326 1.99 10.26 7.37
C LEU A 326 1.84 8.78 7.00
N ASP A 327 2.85 8.19 6.36
CA ASP A 327 2.82 6.82 5.85
C ASP A 327 2.88 5.78 6.97
N PHE A 328 3.69 6.03 8.01
CA PHE A 328 4.02 5.01 9.02
C PHE A 328 3.32 5.18 10.36
N SER A 329 2.74 6.33 10.72
CA SER A 329 2.01 6.49 12.00
C SER A 329 0.98 5.39 12.26
N GLY A 330 0.19 5.02 11.24
CA GLY A 330 -0.79 3.93 11.34
C GLY A 330 -0.16 2.54 11.57
N GLU A 331 1.03 2.27 11.00
CA GLU A 331 1.73 0.99 11.15
C GLU A 331 2.25 0.79 12.59
N TYR A 332 2.59 1.88 13.28
CA TYR A 332 2.98 1.85 14.70
C TYR A 332 1.75 1.90 15.64
N GLY A 333 0.54 1.90 15.08
CA GLY A 333 -0.71 2.00 15.83
C GLY A 333 -0.89 3.35 16.53
N ILE A 334 -0.42 4.42 15.89
CA ILE A 334 -0.57 5.80 16.36
C ILE A 334 -1.82 6.40 15.72
N ASP A 335 -2.81 6.69 16.56
CA ASP A 335 -3.97 7.49 16.15
C ASP A 335 -3.67 8.98 16.30
N ILE A 336 -3.95 9.75 15.26
CA ILE A 336 -3.71 11.21 15.24
C ILE A 336 -5.00 11.93 15.63
N PRO A 337 -5.08 12.47 16.86
CA PRO A 337 -6.27 13.20 17.31
C PRO A 337 -6.38 14.51 16.53
N SER A 338 -7.62 15.00 16.34
CA SER A 338 -7.78 16.33 15.76
C SER A 338 -7.47 17.41 16.81
N ALA A 339 -6.65 18.41 16.46
CA ALA A 339 -6.34 19.51 17.37
C ALA A 339 -7.53 20.46 17.58
N ASP A 340 -8.50 20.45 16.65
CA ASP A 340 -9.67 21.34 16.65
C ASP A 340 -10.93 20.69 17.26
N ARG A 341 -10.91 19.39 17.59
CA ARG A 341 -12.04 18.69 18.22
C ARG A 341 -11.69 18.33 19.65
N MET A 342 -12.53 18.73 20.61
CA MET A 342 -12.44 18.25 21.99
C MET A 342 -12.54 16.72 21.99
N ALA A 343 -11.60 16.06 22.68
CA ALA A 343 -11.56 14.61 22.88
C ALA A 343 -12.80 14.13 23.65
N THR A 344 -13.93 13.93 22.96
CA THR A 344 -15.07 13.23 23.52
C THR A 344 -14.75 11.73 23.51
N ARG A 345 -14.72 11.13 24.70
CA ARG A 345 -14.45 9.70 24.99
C ARG A 345 -15.31 8.66 24.22
N ASN A 346 -16.21 9.10 23.33
CA ASN A 346 -17.18 8.26 22.64
C ASN A 346 -17.17 8.51 21.13
N MET A 347 -16.02 8.35 20.46
CA MET A 347 -16.03 8.15 19.01
C MET A 347 -16.60 6.76 18.71
N LYS A 348 -17.93 6.69 18.62
CA LYS A 348 -18.63 5.52 18.07
C LYS A 348 -18.09 5.25 16.67
N ARG A 349 -17.90 3.95 16.37
CA ARG A 349 -17.72 3.20 15.09
C ARG A 349 -17.67 3.91 13.71
N ALA A 350 -18.12 5.14 13.53
CA ALA A 350 -18.25 5.83 12.25
C ALA A 350 -16.98 6.55 11.75
N ASP A 351 -16.02 6.89 12.63
CA ASP A 351 -14.76 7.58 12.29
C ASP A 351 -13.53 6.66 12.47
N THR A 352 -13.64 5.36 12.15
CA THR A 352 -12.61 4.34 12.46
C THR A 352 -11.56 4.10 11.38
N GLU A 353 -11.63 4.77 10.22
CA GLU A 353 -10.52 4.71 9.26
C GLU A 353 -9.38 5.59 9.78
N PRO A 354 -8.14 5.05 9.89
CA PRO A 354 -6.96 5.87 10.13
C PRO A 354 -6.93 7.03 9.14
N LYS A 355 -6.69 8.26 9.63
CA LYS A 355 -6.62 9.46 8.79
C LYS A 355 -5.61 9.31 7.65
N PHE A 356 -4.51 8.62 7.94
CA PHE A 356 -3.51 8.22 6.97
C PHE A 356 -3.43 6.69 6.95
N GLN A 357 -3.57 6.14 5.75
CA GLN A 357 -3.50 4.69 5.53
C GLN A 357 -2.12 4.35 4.99
N GLY A 358 -1.45 3.42 5.68
CA GLY A 358 -0.14 2.93 5.30
C GLY A 358 -0.13 2.34 3.89
N TYR A 359 1.06 2.38 3.28
CA TYR A 359 1.31 1.88 1.94
C TYR A 359 1.76 0.43 1.98
N ILE A 360 0.84 -0.48 2.31
CA ILE A 360 1.20 -1.90 2.30
C ILE A 360 0.74 -2.57 1.00
N THR A 361 1.73 -3.18 0.35
CA THR A 361 1.71 -3.98 -0.89
C THR A 361 1.91 -3.27 -2.24
N ARG A 362 2.95 -3.77 -2.93
CA ARG A 362 3.29 -3.62 -4.34
C ARG A 362 2.39 -4.55 -5.18
N ARG A 363 1.12 -4.20 -5.41
CA ARG A 363 0.27 -4.92 -6.38
C ARG A 363 0.06 -4.06 -7.63
N GLY A 364 0.38 -4.63 -8.79
CA GLY A 364 0.09 -4.04 -10.11
C GLY A 364 1.01 -4.54 -11.21
N GLN A 365 0.50 -4.61 -12.43
CA GLN A 365 1.32 -4.50 -13.64
C GLN A 365 1.37 -3.01 -14.01
N GLY A 366 2.57 -2.43 -14.14
CA GLY A 366 2.76 -1.02 -14.50
C GLY A 366 3.18 -0.09 -13.37
N ALA A 367 3.32 1.18 -13.71
CA ALA A 367 3.53 2.27 -12.76
C ALA A 367 2.34 2.54 -11.82
N ARG A 368 1.20 1.85 -12.01
CA ARG A 368 0.05 1.96 -11.11
C ARG A 368 0.31 1.16 -9.85
N LYS A 369 0.64 1.87 -8.77
CA LYS A 369 0.53 1.35 -7.41
C LYS A 369 -0.93 1.22 -7.01
N ILE A 370 -1.37 -0.01 -6.74
CA ILE A 370 -2.65 -0.26 -6.12
C ILE A 370 -2.37 -0.37 -4.62
N LYS A 371 -2.67 0.68 -3.85
CA LYS A 371 -2.69 0.54 -2.38
C LYS A 371 -3.70 -0.57 -2.06
N ARG A 372 -3.33 -1.59 -1.30
CA ARG A 372 -4.36 -2.43 -0.67
C ARG A 372 -5.07 -1.51 0.29
N ARG A 373 -6.34 -1.23 0.02
CA ARG A 373 -7.15 -0.50 0.99
C ARG A 373 -7.24 -1.40 2.22
N PRO A 374 -6.78 -0.97 3.40
CA PRO A 374 -6.89 -1.79 4.60
C PRO A 374 -8.35 -2.15 4.77
N PHE A 375 -8.57 -3.42 5.07
CA PHE A 375 -9.91 -3.92 5.29
C PHE A 375 -10.47 -3.19 6.52
N ASN A 376 -11.63 -2.51 6.44
CA ASN A 376 -12.17 -1.77 7.58
C ASN A 376 -12.86 -2.72 8.57
N TYR A 377 -12.04 -3.59 9.17
CA TYR A 377 -12.45 -4.63 10.11
C TYR A 377 -13.15 -4.06 11.35
N LYS A 378 -12.76 -2.86 11.81
CA LYS A 378 -13.37 -2.21 13.00
C LYS A 378 -14.87 -1.95 12.81
N ALA A 379 -15.29 -1.59 11.59
CA ALA A 379 -16.68 -1.34 11.28
C ALA A 379 -17.49 -2.63 11.09
N MET A 380 -16.85 -3.74 10.73
CA MET A 380 -17.51 -5.03 10.47
C MET A 380 -17.50 -5.99 11.66
N ALA A 381 -16.61 -5.76 12.62
CA ALA A 381 -16.44 -6.63 13.77
C ALA A 381 -17.59 -6.51 14.77
N ASP A 382 -18.11 -7.66 15.21
CA ASP A 382 -19.17 -7.72 16.21
C ASP A 382 -18.69 -7.26 17.59
N SER A 383 -17.40 -7.45 17.89
CA SER A 383 -16.75 -7.04 19.13
C SER A 383 -15.40 -6.33 18.90
N GLU A 384 -14.92 -5.60 19.90
CA GLU A 384 -13.59 -4.98 19.87
C GLU A 384 -12.46 -6.02 19.81
N ALA A 385 -12.64 -7.16 20.48
CA ALA A 385 -11.71 -8.28 20.41
C ALA A 385 -11.62 -8.88 18.99
N ASP A 386 -12.75 -9.02 18.29
CA ASP A 386 -12.76 -9.44 16.89
C ASP A 386 -12.09 -8.41 15.99
N ALA A 387 -12.33 -7.13 16.24
CA ALA A 387 -11.69 -6.05 15.48
C ALA A 387 -10.16 -6.16 15.58
N ILE A 388 -9.61 -6.30 16.78
CA ILE A 388 -8.16 -6.44 16.99
C ILE A 388 -7.61 -7.68 16.27
N ARG A 389 -8.23 -8.85 16.48
CA ARG A 389 -7.78 -10.12 15.89
C ARG A 389 -7.80 -10.08 14.36
N ILE A 390 -8.89 -9.60 13.77
CA ILE A 390 -9.05 -9.51 12.31
C ILE A 390 -8.08 -8.48 11.73
N GLY A 391 -7.85 -7.36 12.43
CA GLY A 391 -6.84 -6.38 12.06
C GLY A 391 -5.45 -6.99 11.97
N CYS A 392 -5.07 -7.79 12.97
CA CYS A 392 -3.80 -8.51 12.97
C CYS A 392 -3.68 -9.51 11.81
N ILE A 393 -4.75 -10.25 11.47
CA ILE A 393 -4.75 -11.11 10.28
C ILE A 393 -4.62 -10.28 8.98
N ASP A 394 -5.27 -9.11 8.90
CA ASP A 394 -5.17 -8.22 7.74
C ASP A 394 -3.72 -7.77 7.51
N THR A 395 -3.04 -7.36 8.59
CA THR A 395 -1.62 -7.01 8.64
C THR A 395 -0.71 -8.19 8.27
N LEU A 396 -1.05 -9.39 8.72
CA LEU A 396 -0.30 -10.60 8.39
C LEU A 396 -0.38 -10.92 6.88
N ILE A 397 -1.53 -10.71 6.24
CA ILE A 397 -1.68 -10.87 4.77
C ILE A 397 -0.80 -9.87 4.01
N ASP A 398 -0.56 -8.72 4.60
CA ASP A 398 0.23 -7.64 4.02
C ASP A 398 1.73 -7.92 4.03
N TYR A 399 2.26 -8.42 5.16
CA TYR A 399 3.68 -8.74 5.30
C TYR A 399 4.03 -10.17 4.89
N MET A 400 3.11 -11.14 5.01
CA MET A 400 3.29 -12.53 4.62
C MET A 400 2.29 -12.94 3.51
N PRO A 401 2.46 -12.48 2.26
CA PRO A 401 1.45 -12.60 1.20
C PRO A 401 1.00 -14.02 0.85
N PHE A 402 1.81 -15.04 1.17
CA PHE A 402 1.46 -16.46 0.98
C PHE A 402 1.16 -17.21 2.28
N GLY A 403 1.43 -16.64 3.46
CA GLY A 403 1.26 -17.31 4.75
C GLY A 403 -0.21 -17.60 5.08
N PRO A 404 -1.05 -16.57 5.29
CA PRO A 404 -2.47 -16.75 5.58
C PRO A 404 -3.21 -17.51 4.48
N GLY A 405 -2.84 -17.27 3.21
CA GLY A 405 -3.40 -18.00 2.08
C GLY A 405 -3.09 -19.50 2.11
N PHE A 406 -1.86 -19.88 2.48
CA PHE A 406 -1.47 -21.28 2.70
C PHE A 406 -2.30 -21.91 3.81
N THR A 407 -2.37 -21.27 4.98
CA THR A 407 -3.11 -21.76 6.14
C THR A 407 -4.59 -21.93 5.84
N TYR A 408 -5.20 -20.94 5.16
CA TYR A 408 -6.60 -20.99 4.76
C TYR A 408 -6.86 -22.19 3.85
N VAL A 409 -6.10 -22.34 2.76
CA VAL A 409 -6.31 -23.41 1.79
C VAL A 409 -6.05 -24.79 2.40
N LYS A 410 -5.01 -24.94 3.22
CA LYS A 410 -4.68 -26.20 3.92
C LYS A 410 -5.87 -26.73 4.72
N ASN A 411 -6.61 -25.85 5.37
CA ASN A 411 -7.73 -26.19 6.26
C ASN A 411 -9.08 -26.30 5.53
N ARG A 412 -9.10 -26.27 4.19
CA ARG A 412 -10.29 -26.53 3.38
C ARG A 412 -10.34 -27.99 2.92
N ASP A 413 -11.35 -28.73 3.38
CA ASP A 413 -11.55 -30.13 3.00
C ASP A 413 -11.89 -30.28 1.51
N ASP A 414 -12.64 -29.34 0.95
CA ASP A 414 -13.12 -29.33 -0.43
C ASP A 414 -12.14 -28.68 -1.43
N ARG A 415 -10.95 -28.27 -0.99
CA ARG A 415 -10.01 -27.46 -1.79
C ARG A 415 -9.72 -28.04 -3.17
N ASN A 416 -9.54 -29.36 -3.26
CA ASN A 416 -9.19 -30.05 -4.50
C ASN A 416 -10.39 -30.12 -5.45
N ASP A 417 -11.59 -30.36 -4.92
CA ASP A 417 -12.82 -30.38 -5.69
C ASP A 417 -13.13 -28.98 -6.25
N VAL A 418 -12.93 -27.94 -5.44
CA VAL A 418 -13.06 -26.54 -5.87
C VAL A 418 -12.04 -26.21 -6.95
N ARG A 419 -10.77 -26.60 -6.79
CA ARG A 419 -9.71 -26.38 -7.79
C ARG A 419 -10.05 -27.04 -9.12
N ALA A 420 -10.48 -28.30 -9.09
CA ALA A 420 -10.89 -29.04 -10.28
C ALA A 420 -12.10 -28.38 -10.97
N GLY A 421 -13.11 -27.98 -10.22
CA GLY A 421 -14.28 -27.27 -10.75
C GLY A 421 -13.93 -25.94 -11.42
N ILE A 422 -13.03 -25.15 -10.82
CA ILE A 422 -12.56 -23.88 -11.39
C ILE A 422 -11.72 -24.12 -12.65
N GLN A 423 -10.90 -25.16 -12.68
CA GLN A 423 -10.15 -25.54 -13.88
C GLN A 423 -11.11 -25.85 -15.05
N THR A 424 -12.11 -26.71 -14.83
CA THR A 424 -13.11 -27.03 -15.86
C THR A 424 -13.86 -25.78 -16.35
N GLN A 425 -14.30 -24.90 -15.44
CA GLN A 425 -14.98 -23.66 -15.82
C GLN A 425 -14.07 -22.74 -16.64
N THR A 426 -12.80 -22.61 -16.25
CA THR A 426 -11.83 -21.77 -16.96
C THR A 426 -11.57 -22.30 -18.37
N GLU A 427 -11.39 -23.61 -18.51
CA GLU A 427 -11.21 -24.26 -19.82
C GLU A 427 -12.43 -24.06 -20.73
N ASN A 428 -13.65 -24.19 -20.19
CA ASN A 428 -14.87 -23.91 -20.93
C ASN A 428 -14.95 -22.45 -21.41
N ILE A 429 -14.60 -21.48 -20.54
CA ILE A 429 -14.58 -20.06 -20.90
C ILE A 429 -13.57 -19.78 -22.01
N ILE A 430 -12.35 -20.32 -21.90
CA ILE A 430 -11.29 -20.11 -22.91
C ILE A 430 -11.70 -20.72 -24.26
N ALA A 431 -12.30 -21.91 -24.24
CA ALA A 431 -12.80 -22.56 -25.44
C ALA A 431 -13.87 -21.71 -26.13
N GLN A 432 -14.86 -21.22 -25.38
CA GLN A 432 -15.91 -20.36 -25.93
C GLN A 432 -15.39 -19.00 -26.40
N PHE A 433 -14.45 -18.40 -25.67
CA PHE A 433 -13.82 -17.14 -26.07
C PHE A 433 -13.09 -17.30 -27.41
N SER A 434 -12.37 -18.41 -27.60
CA SER A 434 -11.67 -18.71 -28.86
C SER A 434 -12.63 -18.84 -30.04
N VAL A 435 -13.79 -19.50 -29.84
CA VAL A 435 -14.86 -19.55 -30.85
C VAL A 435 -15.38 -18.15 -31.18
N LYS A 436 -15.61 -17.30 -30.18
CA LYS A 436 -16.11 -15.94 -30.40
C LYS A 436 -15.12 -15.03 -31.11
N LEU A 437 -13.81 -15.21 -30.93
CA LEU A 437 -12.80 -14.43 -31.65
C LEU A 437 -12.84 -14.66 -33.16
N THR A 438 -13.13 -15.89 -33.61
CA THR A 438 -13.16 -16.23 -35.03
C THR A 438 -14.44 -15.74 -35.72
N GLU A 439 -15.53 -15.57 -34.97
CA GLU A 439 -16.82 -15.07 -35.49
C GLU A 439 -16.83 -13.53 -35.73
N LYS A 440 -15.89 -12.76 -35.16
CA LYS A 440 -15.92 -11.29 -35.23
C LYS A 440 -15.18 -10.75 -36.45
N CYS A 441 -15.94 -10.20 -37.39
CA CYS A 441 -15.44 -9.66 -38.67
C CYS A 441 -14.38 -8.54 -38.55
N TRP A 442 -14.35 -7.79 -37.45
CA TRP A 442 -13.37 -6.73 -37.22
C TRP A 442 -12.01 -7.24 -36.73
N ILE A 443 -11.95 -8.45 -36.15
CA ILE A 443 -10.70 -9.10 -35.71
C ILE A 443 -10.00 -9.74 -36.90
N VAL A 444 -10.76 -10.31 -37.84
CA VAL A 444 -10.24 -11.01 -39.02
C VAL A 444 -9.34 -10.11 -39.88
N LYS A 445 -9.61 -8.81 -39.91
CA LYS A 445 -8.81 -7.80 -40.65
C LYS A 445 -7.36 -7.63 -40.14
N PHE A 446 -7.05 -8.07 -38.92
CA PHE A 446 -5.71 -7.93 -38.30
C PHE A 446 -4.88 -9.24 -38.26
N GLY A 447 -5.36 -10.30 -38.93
CA GLY A 447 -4.68 -11.60 -38.98
C GLY A 447 -5.10 -12.52 -37.82
N VAL A 448 -6.01 -13.45 -38.12
CA VAL A 448 -6.69 -14.38 -37.20
C VAL A 448 -5.73 -15.34 -36.44
N HIS A 449 -4.46 -15.44 -36.84
CA HIS A 449 -3.52 -16.38 -36.25
C HIS A 449 -2.98 -15.95 -34.87
N LYS A 450 -2.94 -14.64 -34.57
CA LYS A 450 -2.36 -14.14 -33.30
C LYS A 450 -3.26 -14.32 -32.06
N PRO A 451 -4.58 -14.11 -32.12
CA PRO A 451 -5.46 -14.25 -30.95
C PRO A 451 -5.59 -15.69 -30.45
N ASN A 452 -5.70 -16.66 -31.36
CA ASN A 452 -5.77 -18.08 -30.99
C ASN A 452 -4.46 -18.57 -30.37
N PHE A 453 -3.31 -18.11 -30.90
CA PHE A 453 -1.99 -18.40 -30.32
C PHE A 453 -1.84 -17.84 -28.90
N ALA A 454 -2.35 -16.63 -28.65
CA ALA A 454 -2.33 -16.04 -27.31
C ALA A 454 -3.19 -16.84 -26.32
N ALA A 455 -4.40 -17.26 -26.73
CA ALA A 455 -5.30 -18.05 -25.87
C ALA A 455 -4.75 -19.44 -25.52
N THR A 456 -4.06 -20.10 -26.47
CA THR A 456 -3.44 -21.42 -26.24
C THR A 456 -2.23 -21.36 -25.32
N ASN A 457 -1.50 -20.24 -25.31
CA ASN A 457 -0.28 -20.05 -24.52
C ASN A 457 -0.50 -19.33 -23.18
N LEU A 458 -1.76 -19.16 -22.76
CA LEU A 458 -2.07 -18.61 -21.44
C LEU A 458 -1.51 -19.53 -20.35
N ILE A 459 -0.64 -18.99 -19.50
CA ILE A 459 -0.26 -19.62 -18.24
C ILE A 459 -1.44 -19.50 -17.28
N ARG A 460 -1.84 -20.62 -16.67
CA ARG A 460 -3.02 -20.70 -15.81
C ARG A 460 -2.60 -21.10 -14.40
N ASN A 461 -2.89 -20.24 -13.43
CA ASN A 461 -2.68 -20.51 -12.02
C ASN A 461 -4.06 -20.62 -11.36
N TYR A 462 -4.36 -21.78 -10.77
CA TYR A 462 -5.67 -22.04 -10.17
C TYR A 462 -5.57 -22.02 -8.65
N LEU A 463 -6.27 -21.05 -8.04
CA LEU A 463 -6.43 -20.84 -6.59
C LEU A 463 -5.12 -20.56 -5.84
N TRP A 464 -4.27 -21.55 -5.64
CA TRP A 464 -3.00 -21.44 -4.92
C TRP A 464 -1.81 -21.80 -5.81
N PRO A 465 -0.60 -21.32 -5.49
CA PRO A 465 0.59 -21.62 -6.28
C PRO A 465 1.07 -23.07 -6.02
N GLU A 466 1.64 -23.71 -7.04
CA GLU A 466 2.05 -25.13 -6.95
C GLU A 466 3.10 -25.40 -5.87
N PHE A 467 3.90 -24.39 -5.50
CA PHE A 467 4.93 -24.55 -4.45
C PHE A 467 4.34 -24.76 -3.04
N PHE A 468 3.02 -24.57 -2.84
CA PHE A 468 2.35 -24.99 -1.61
C PHE A 468 2.38 -26.53 -1.43
N GLY A 469 2.63 -27.27 -2.50
CA GLY A 469 2.77 -28.72 -2.46
C GLY A 469 1.47 -29.45 -2.14
N ASP A 470 1.59 -30.56 -1.41
CA ASP A 470 0.48 -31.44 -1.05
C ASP A 470 -0.15 -31.11 0.32
N PHE A 471 0.31 -30.02 0.96
CA PHE A 471 -0.04 -29.61 2.31
C PHE A 471 0.35 -30.61 3.42
N LYS A 472 1.31 -31.50 3.12
CA LYS A 472 1.94 -32.41 4.09
C LYS A 472 3.43 -32.14 4.21
N ASP A 473 4.09 -31.81 3.10
CA ASP A 473 5.44 -31.27 3.07
C ASP A 473 5.40 -29.73 3.13
N PHE A 474 6.04 -29.16 4.14
CA PHE A 474 6.05 -27.72 4.40
C PHE A 474 7.36 -27.05 3.97
N THR A 475 8.33 -27.82 3.46
CA THR A 475 9.70 -27.34 3.18
C THR A 475 9.68 -26.10 2.28
N SER A 476 8.95 -26.14 1.17
CA SER A 476 8.96 -25.01 0.21
C SER A 476 8.30 -23.74 0.74
N ILE A 477 7.22 -23.84 1.54
CA ILE A 477 6.55 -22.67 2.10
C ILE A 477 7.33 -22.11 3.29
N ASP A 478 7.93 -22.98 4.10
CA ASP A 478 8.78 -22.58 5.22
C ASP A 478 10.08 -21.94 4.72
N ASP A 479 10.70 -22.47 3.66
CA ASP A 479 11.87 -21.87 3.02
C ASP A 479 11.57 -20.49 2.41
N TYR A 480 10.37 -20.30 1.88
CA TYR A 480 9.93 -18.98 1.38
C TYR A 480 9.76 -17.98 2.54
N ASN A 481 9.21 -18.42 3.67
CA ASN A 481 8.91 -17.56 4.81
C ASN A 481 10.01 -17.51 5.88
N LYS A 482 11.15 -18.18 5.68
CA LYS A 482 12.25 -18.26 6.67
C LYS A 482 12.82 -16.91 7.10
N HIS A 483 12.65 -15.87 6.28
CA HIS A 483 13.13 -14.52 6.60
C HIS A 483 12.21 -13.76 7.56
N PHE A 484 11.03 -14.31 7.88
CA PHE A 484 10.13 -13.78 8.90
C PHE A 484 10.43 -14.33 10.32
N ASP A 485 11.41 -15.22 10.45
CA ASP A 485 11.90 -15.83 11.71
C ASP A 485 12.53 -14.82 12.70
N ILE A 486 12.65 -13.55 12.31
CA ILE A 486 13.19 -12.46 13.14
C ILE A 486 12.21 -12.08 14.27
N VAL A 487 10.94 -12.49 14.17
CA VAL A 487 9.90 -12.22 15.20
C VAL A 487 10.10 -13.08 16.47
N ASP A 488 10.94 -14.13 16.43
CA ASP A 488 11.17 -15.06 17.55
C ASP A 488 12.28 -14.64 18.53
N LYS A 489 12.92 -13.47 18.35
CA LYS A 489 13.91 -12.96 19.31
C LYS A 489 13.37 -11.76 20.10
N PRO A 490 12.94 -11.95 21.36
CA PRO A 490 12.71 -10.83 22.25
C PRO A 490 14.05 -10.13 22.50
N GLY A 491 14.25 -8.95 21.89
CA GLY A 491 15.41 -8.09 22.14
C GLY A 491 16.26 -7.66 20.93
N ASP A 492 15.90 -8.03 19.69
CA ASP A 492 16.60 -7.57 18.47
C ASP A 492 15.83 -6.44 17.74
N ARG A 493 14.99 -5.67 18.45
CA ARG A 493 14.54 -4.34 18.00
C ARG A 493 15.23 -3.28 18.85
#